data_AF-A0A847KXQ0-F1
#
_entry.id   AF-A0A847KXQ0-F1
#
_cell.length_a   1.000
_cell.length_b   1.000
_cell.length_c   1.000
_cell.angle_alpha   90.00
_cell.angle_beta   90.00
_cell.angle_gamma   90.00
#
_symmetry.space_group_name_H-M   'P 1'
#
loop_
_entity.id
_entity.type
_entity.pdbx_description
1 polymer ?
#
loop_
_entity_poly.entity_id
_entity_poly.type
_entity_poly.pdbx_seq_one_letter_code
_entity_poly.pdbx_strand_id
1 'polypeptide(L)'
;MKPKHFSSSTTYFNSPVVTTTPIFIELLEQVALFSDTHPFFILVHCTQLGEVVPATLFLFLEDKIKAIEKGISGRRFRYQSDKWRIIFTFYPKTERVSERYALKNKVSIRL
;
A
#
# COMPACT_ATOMS: atom_id res chain seq x y z
N MET A 1 -12.86 -27.77 17.31
CA MET A 1 -12.15 -26.77 16.47
C MET A 1 -11.42 -25.81 17.40
N LYS A 2 -10.09 -25.76 17.36
CA LYS A 2 -9.33 -24.77 18.15
C LYS A 2 -9.49 -23.39 17.51
N PRO A 3 -9.75 -22.32 18.29
CA PRO A 3 -9.81 -20.97 17.74
C PRO A 3 -8.42 -20.62 17.19
N LYS A 4 -8.38 -20.17 15.93
CA LYS A 4 -7.17 -19.57 15.36
C LYS A 4 -6.90 -18.30 16.17
N HIS A 5 -5.81 -18.29 16.94
CA HIS A 5 -5.28 -17.07 17.52
C HIS A 5 -5.03 -16.07 16.38
N PHE A 6 -5.86 -15.04 16.29
CA PHE A 6 -5.60 -13.90 15.44
C PHE A 6 -4.44 -13.13 16.11
N SER A 7 -3.23 -13.30 15.58
CA SER A 7 -2.09 -12.49 16.04
C SER A 7 -2.43 -11.03 15.79
N SER A 8 -2.56 -10.26 16.86
CA SER A 8 -2.73 -8.81 16.86
C SER A 8 -1.53 -8.05 16.27
N SER A 9 -0.48 -8.76 15.82
CA SER A 9 0.74 -8.17 15.25
C SER A 9 0.65 -7.79 13.76
N THR A 10 -0.54 -7.84 13.15
CA THR A 10 -0.73 -7.51 11.73
C THR A 10 -1.15 -6.04 11.56
N THR A 11 -0.55 -5.13 12.30
CA THR A 11 -0.72 -3.70 12.08
C THR A 11 0.05 -3.32 10.82
N TYR A 12 -0.68 -3.04 9.74
CA TYR A 12 -0.17 -2.54 8.45
C TYR A 12 0.31 -1.09 8.52
N PHE A 13 0.83 -0.68 9.68
CA PHE A 13 1.32 0.67 9.90
C PHE A 13 2.83 0.65 9.80
N ASN A 14 3.35 1.55 8.98
CA ASN A 14 4.77 1.85 8.99
C ASN A 14 5.18 2.30 10.39
N SER A 15 6.34 1.86 10.87
CA SER A 15 6.88 2.29 12.16
C SER A 15 6.96 3.82 12.20
N PRO A 16 6.72 4.47 13.36
CA PRO A 16 6.88 5.92 13.51
C PRO A 16 8.22 6.42 12.98
N VAL A 17 9.30 5.66 13.21
CA VAL A 17 10.65 5.95 12.70
C VAL A 17 10.69 6.03 11.17
N VAL A 18 10.03 5.10 10.50
CA VAL A 18 9.94 5.09 9.03
C VAL A 18 9.14 6.28 8.55
N THR A 19 7.97 6.53 9.16
CA THR A 19 7.05 7.60 8.73
C THR A 19 7.60 9.02 8.88
N THR A 20 8.56 9.25 9.78
CA THR A 20 9.18 10.56 9.98
C THR A 20 10.46 10.74 9.16
N THR A 21 10.94 9.72 8.44
CA THR A 21 12.17 9.82 7.67
C THR A 21 11.91 10.57 6.35
N PRO A 22 12.69 11.60 6.00
CA PRO A 22 12.48 12.38 4.77
C PRO A 22 12.43 11.53 3.49
N ILE A 23 13.31 10.54 3.36
CA ILE A 23 13.35 9.67 2.16
C ILE A 23 12.08 8.83 2.00
N PHE A 24 11.40 8.51 3.11
CA PHE A 24 10.13 7.80 3.04
C PHE A 24 9.00 8.72 2.60
N ILE A 25 9.00 9.98 3.04
CA ILE A 25 8.04 10.99 2.60
C ILE A 25 8.22 11.25 1.10
N GLU A 26 9.47 11.41 0.63
CA GLU A 26 9.80 11.55 -0.78
C GLU A 26 9.26 10.37 -1.60
N LEU A 27 9.50 9.13 -1.14
CA LEU A 27 8.95 7.93 -1.77
C LEU A 27 7.40 7.98 -1.83
N LEU A 28 6.74 8.39 -0.75
CA LEU A 28 5.28 8.46 -0.71
C LEU A 28 4.72 9.50 -1.70
N GLU A 29 5.31 10.69 -1.77
CA GLU A 29 4.92 11.74 -2.72
C GLU A 29 5.07 11.25 -4.16
N GLN A 30 6.20 10.62 -4.45
CA GLN A 30 6.53 10.01 -5.73
C GLN A 30 5.53 8.90 -6.13
N VAL A 31 5.20 7.99 -5.21
CA VAL A 31 4.21 6.94 -5.45
C VAL A 31 2.79 7.51 -5.56
N ALA A 32 2.46 8.57 -4.82
CA ALA A 32 1.17 9.24 -4.93
C ALA A 32 0.99 9.88 -6.32
N LEU A 33 2.00 10.61 -6.81
CA LEU A 33 1.99 11.19 -8.15
C LEU A 33 1.85 10.12 -9.24
N PHE A 34 2.58 9.01 -9.09
CA PHE A 34 2.44 7.86 -9.99
C PHE A 34 1.02 7.27 -9.91
N SER A 35 0.50 7.08 -8.71
CA SER A 35 -0.84 6.54 -8.47
C SER A 35 -1.92 7.42 -9.12
N ASP A 36 -1.78 8.75 -9.17
CA ASP A 36 -2.78 9.65 -9.73
C ASP A 36 -3.10 9.41 -11.21
N THR A 37 -2.09 9.05 -12.01
CA THR A 37 -2.25 8.75 -13.44
C THR A 37 -2.69 7.32 -13.74
N HIS A 38 -2.88 6.48 -12.71
CA HIS A 38 -3.17 5.06 -12.84
C HIS A 38 -4.52 4.66 -12.23
N PRO A 39 -5.11 3.52 -12.62
CA PRO A 39 -6.43 3.09 -12.15
C PRO A 39 -6.45 2.51 -10.73
N PHE A 40 -5.32 2.53 -10.01
CA PHE A 40 -5.19 1.97 -8.67
C PHE A 40 -4.74 3.01 -7.65
N PHE A 41 -5.30 2.98 -6.44
CA PHE A 41 -4.64 3.49 -5.24
C PHE A 41 -3.55 2.51 -4.82
N ILE A 42 -2.37 3.03 -4.48
CA ILE A 42 -1.21 2.21 -4.09
C ILE A 42 -0.87 2.47 -2.62
N LEU A 43 -1.06 1.44 -1.78
CA LEU A 43 -0.64 1.48 -0.38
C LEU A 43 0.82 1.01 -0.28
N VAL A 44 1.63 1.79 0.45
CA VAL A 44 3.05 1.54 0.66
C VAL A 44 3.30 1.13 2.12
N HIS A 45 3.78 -0.10 2.30
CA HIS A 45 4.25 -0.59 3.59
C HIS A 45 5.74 -0.92 3.51
N CYS A 46 6.56 -0.13 4.20
CA CYS A 46 8.01 -0.21 4.18
C CYS A 46 8.55 -0.75 5.50
N THR A 47 9.33 -1.82 5.44
CA THR A 47 9.99 -2.41 6.61
C THR A 47 11.46 -2.04 6.73
N GLN A 48 12.07 -1.58 5.64
CA GLN A 48 13.46 -1.13 5.63
C GLN A 48 13.65 -0.06 4.55
N LEU A 49 14.26 1.05 4.95
CA LEU A 49 14.57 2.18 4.08
C LEU A 49 15.98 2.04 3.51
N GLY A 50 16.14 2.51 2.27
CA GLY A 50 17.43 2.82 1.70
C GLY A 50 17.75 4.31 1.79
N GLU A 51 18.84 4.70 1.14
CA GLU A 51 19.36 6.07 1.18
C GLU A 51 18.78 6.94 0.06
N VAL A 52 18.47 6.32 -1.09
CA VAL A 52 17.91 6.98 -2.28
C VAL A 52 16.73 6.16 -2.80
N VAL A 53 15.69 6.81 -3.32
CA VAL A 53 14.57 6.11 -3.97
C VAL A 53 15.09 5.30 -5.17
N PRO A 54 14.82 4.00 -5.26
CA PRO A 54 15.39 3.17 -6.33
C PRO A 54 14.83 3.53 -7.71
N ALA A 55 15.70 3.72 -8.69
CA ALA A 55 15.30 4.03 -10.07
C ALA A 55 14.41 2.95 -10.72
N THR A 56 14.54 1.69 -10.28
CA THR A 56 13.75 0.56 -10.80
C THR A 56 12.35 0.44 -10.20
N LEU A 57 12.03 1.26 -9.20
CA LEU A 57 10.77 1.18 -8.46
C LEU A 57 9.55 1.39 -9.35
N PHE A 58 9.56 2.41 -10.20
CA PHE A 58 8.42 2.71 -11.07
C PHE A 58 8.27 1.73 -12.23
N LEU A 59 9.37 1.21 -12.77
CA LEU A 59 9.34 0.10 -13.73
C LEU A 59 8.65 -1.12 -13.12
N PHE A 60 8.95 -1.42 -11.86
CA PHE A 60 8.27 -2.49 -11.13
C PHE A 60 6.77 -2.21 -10.96
N LEU A 61 6.36 -0.98 -10.59
CA LEU A 61 4.94 -0.64 -10.42
C LEU A 61 4.16 -0.77 -11.73
N GLU A 62 4.72 -0.26 -12.83
CA GLU A 62 4.20 -0.42 -14.19
C GLU A 62 3.97 -1.89 -14.57
N ASP A 63 4.97 -2.73 -14.35
CA ASP A 63 4.88 -4.16 -14.63
C ASP A 63 3.79 -4.83 -13.80
N LYS A 64 3.59 -4.42 -12.54
CA LYS A 64 2.52 -4.96 -11.69
C LYS A 64 1.14 -4.49 -12.12
N ILE A 65 0.98 -3.23 -12.52
CA ILE A 65 -0.29 -2.73 -13.06
C ILE A 65 -0.66 -3.49 -14.31
N LYS A 66 0.25 -3.62 -15.29
CA LYS A 66 0.01 -4.38 -16.52
C LYS A 66 -0.36 -5.84 -16.23
N ALA A 67 0.28 -6.45 -15.25
CA ALA A 67 -0.04 -7.82 -14.87
C ALA A 67 -1.43 -7.92 -14.23
N ILE A 68 -1.81 -6.97 -13.37
CA ILE A 68 -3.16 -6.88 -12.78
C ILE A 68 -4.22 -6.72 -13.87
N GLU A 69 -4.01 -5.82 -14.83
CA GLU A 69 -4.92 -5.60 -15.95
C GLU A 69 -5.06 -6.83 -16.84
N LYS A 70 -4.00 -7.64 -16.98
CA LYS A 70 -4.03 -8.95 -17.64
C LYS A 70 -4.74 -10.05 -16.84
N GLY A 71 -5.24 -9.74 -15.64
CA GLY A 71 -6.12 -10.62 -14.87
C GLY A 71 -5.46 -11.43 -13.76
N ILE A 72 -4.21 -11.13 -13.36
CA ILE A 72 -3.70 -11.75 -12.12
C ILE A 72 -4.56 -11.28 -10.94
N SER A 73 -4.89 -12.18 -10.01
CA SER A 73 -5.71 -11.86 -8.84
C SER A 73 -4.91 -11.22 -7.70
N GLY A 74 -3.59 -11.42 -7.68
CA GLY A 74 -2.69 -10.83 -6.69
C GLY A 74 -2.76 -9.30 -6.72
N ARG A 75 -2.88 -8.70 -5.53
CA ARG A 75 -2.86 -7.23 -5.35
C ARG A 75 -1.72 -6.76 -4.46
N ARG A 76 -0.98 -7.68 -3.84
CA ARG A 76 0.11 -7.39 -2.91
C ARG A 76 1.43 -7.89 -3.48
N PHE A 77 2.38 -6.99 -3.68
CA PHE A 77 3.67 -7.32 -4.27
C PHE A 77 4.81 -6.82 -3.39
N ARG A 78 5.83 -7.67 -3.23
CA ARG A 78 7.05 -7.32 -2.52
C ARG A 78 8.06 -6.74 -3.51
N TYR A 79 8.63 -5.61 -3.16
CA TYR A 79 9.74 -4.97 -3.83
C TYR A 79 10.98 -4.98 -2.92
N GLN A 80 12.13 -5.37 -3.47
CA GLN A 80 13.41 -5.38 -2.79
C GLN A 80 14.49 -4.85 -3.73
N SER A 81 15.20 -3.82 -3.29
CA SER A 81 16.38 -3.26 -3.97
C SER A 81 17.29 -2.67 -2.93
N ASP A 82 18.56 -3.09 -2.91
CA ASP A 82 19.54 -2.69 -1.90
C ASP A 82 19.02 -2.90 -0.47
N LYS A 83 18.86 -1.82 0.30
CA LYS A 83 18.30 -1.82 1.66
C LYS A 83 16.76 -1.71 1.66
N TRP A 84 16.12 -1.35 0.55
CA TRP A 84 14.67 -1.19 0.51
C TRP A 84 13.95 -2.52 0.62
N ARG A 85 12.97 -2.56 1.52
CA ARG A 85 12.01 -3.66 1.64
C ARG A 85 10.61 -3.08 1.72
N ILE A 86 9.91 -3.10 0.59
CA ILE A 86 8.61 -2.45 0.42
C ILE A 86 7.58 -3.49 0.00
N ILE A 87 6.37 -3.34 0.53
CA ILE A 87 5.19 -4.07 0.11
C ILE A 87 4.22 -3.05 -0.46
N PHE A 88 3.88 -3.23 -1.73
CA PHE A 88 2.86 -2.45 -2.42
C PHE A 88 1.55 -3.22 -2.44
N THR A 89 0.45 -2.56 -2.12
CA THR A 89 -0.90 -3.11 -2.26
C THR A 89 -1.74 -2.22 -3.18
N PHE A 90 -2.29 -2.82 -4.24
CA PHE A 90 -3.03 -2.13 -5.29
C PHE A 90 -4.54 -2.26 -5.04
N TYR A 91 -5.23 -1.13 -4.93
CA TYR A 91 -6.68 -1.07 -4.76
C TYR A 91 -7.31 -0.36 -5.95
N PRO A 92 -8.27 -0.96 -6.66
CA PRO A 92 -8.89 -0.30 -7.82
C PRO A 92 -9.59 0.99 -7.40
N LYS A 93 -9.40 2.08 -8.15
CA LYS A 93 -10.11 3.35 -7.91
C LYS A 93 -11.59 3.28 -8.27
N THR A 94 -11.92 2.40 -9.21
CA THR A 94 -13.27 2.23 -9.78
C THR A 94 -14.16 1.30 -8.96
N GLU A 95 -13.58 0.45 -8.11
CA GLU A 95 -14.36 -0.43 -7.25
C GLU A 95 -14.83 0.35 -6.02
N ARG A 96 -16.15 0.27 -5.74
CA ARG A 96 -16.69 0.77 -4.48
C ARG A 96 -15.97 0.07 -3.34
N VAL A 97 -15.44 0.85 -2.40
CA VAL A 97 -14.89 0.32 -1.15
C VAL A 97 -15.92 -0.63 -0.55
N SER A 98 -15.52 -1.90 -0.35
CA SER A 98 -16.41 -2.89 0.25
C SER A 98 -16.98 -2.33 1.55
N GLU A 99 -18.27 -2.52 1.78
CA GLU A 99 -19.00 -1.90 2.89
C GLU A 99 -18.36 -2.18 4.26
N ARG A 100 -17.67 -3.32 4.40
CA ARG A 100 -16.91 -3.69 5.61
C ARG A 100 -15.68 -2.82 5.91
N TYR A 101 -15.19 -2.10 4.90
CA TYR A 101 -14.09 -1.13 4.98
C TYR A 101 -14.57 0.31 4.79
N ALA A 102 -15.86 0.52 4.52
CA ALA A 102 -16.42 1.85 4.42
C ALA A 102 -16.41 2.49 5.82
N LEU A 103 -15.74 3.64 5.95
CA LEU A 103 -15.86 4.50 7.12
C LEU A 103 -17.29 5.06 7.16
N LYS A 104 -18.18 4.36 7.85
CA LYS A 104 -19.54 4.84 8.10
C LYS A 104 -19.49 5.83 9.27
N ASN A 105 -19.79 7.09 9.00
CA ASN A 105 -20.08 8.04 10.07
C ASN A 105 -21.25 7.49 10.89
N LYS A 106 -21.02 7.18 12.16
CA LYS A 106 -22.11 6.89 13.10
C LYS A 106 -22.83 8.21 13.38
N VAL A 107 -23.86 8.52 12.59
CA VAL A 107 -24.75 9.63 12.92
C VAL A 107 -25.57 9.19 14.12
N SER A 108 -25.18 9.60 15.32
CA SER A 108 -26.05 9.51 16.49
C SER A 108 -27.12 10.57 16.34
N ILE A 109 -28.22 10.24 15.67
CA ILE A 109 -29.43 11.06 15.74
C ILE A 109 -29.95 10.91 17.17
N ARG A 110 -29.78 11.96 17.99
CA ARG A 110 -30.56 12.10 19.22
C ARG A 110 -31.91 12.66 18.80
N LEU A 111 -32.94 11.82 18.86
CA LEU A 111 -34.34 12.25 18.80
C LEU A 111 -34.73 12.92 20.12
#